data_AF-A0A9X0A3V0-F1
#
_entry.id   AF-A0A9X0A3V0-F1
#
_cell.length_a   1.000
_cell.length_b   1.000
_cell.length_c   1.000
_cell.angle_alpha   90.00
_cell.angle_beta   90.00
_cell.angle_gamma   90.00
#
_symmetry.space_group_name_H-M   'P 1'
#
loop_
_entity.id
_entity.type
_entity.pdbx_description
1 polymer ?
#
loop_
_entity_poly.entity_id
_entity_poly.type
_entity_poly.pdbx_seq_one_letter_code
_entity_poly.pdbx_strand_id
1 'polypeptide(L)'
;MTLNIKGYNGGGQGGSQGYSQEGGGYGGSVSCGVGKKSRIVGGEEATPQEIPWQVGFRKESQYSRTNIFCGGSLIDKKWVVSAAHCFQREVQPPFKLKVVLGEFDTNNDEGNEVVIGVKKVEERFDFTYH
;
A
#
# COMPACT_ATOMS: atom_id res chain seq x y z
N MET A 1 1.81 15.78 5.77
CA MET A 1 0.72 14.80 5.54
C MET A 1 1.17 13.44 6.06
N THR A 2 0.29 12.61 6.62
CA THR A 2 0.64 11.26 7.13
C THR A 2 -0.41 10.22 6.75
N LEU A 3 -0.01 8.95 6.64
CA LEU A 3 -0.88 7.81 6.34
C LEU A 3 -1.07 6.89 7.54
N ASN A 4 -2.18 6.14 7.56
CA ASN A 4 -2.41 5.05 8.49
C ASN A 4 -2.28 3.70 7.78
N ILE A 5 -1.76 2.70 8.49
CA ILE A 5 -1.56 1.35 7.96
C ILE A 5 -2.49 0.38 8.68
N LYS A 6 -3.19 -0.47 7.93
CA LYS A 6 -3.90 -1.66 8.44
C LYS A 6 -3.09 -2.92 8.11
N GLY A 7 -2.65 -3.65 9.13
CA GLY A 7 -1.89 -4.89 9.01
C GLY A 7 -2.77 -6.13 9.18
N TYR A 8 -2.64 -7.13 8.28
CA TYR A 8 -3.35 -8.42 8.38
C TYR A 8 -2.40 -9.62 8.30
N ASN A 9 -2.66 -10.69 9.06
CA ASN A 9 -1.89 -11.95 8.94
C ASN A 9 -2.34 -12.72 7.68
N GLY A 10 -1.38 -13.07 6.82
CA GLY A 10 -1.64 -13.63 5.50
C GLY A 10 -2.16 -15.07 5.55
N GLY A 11 -3.39 -15.26 5.13
CA GLY A 11 -4.01 -16.56 4.88
C GLY A 11 -5.36 -16.40 4.20
N GLY A 12 -5.40 -15.94 2.94
CA GLY A 12 -6.65 -15.77 2.21
C GLY A 12 -6.46 -15.46 0.73
N GLN A 13 -7.09 -16.26 -0.12
CA GLN A 13 -7.10 -16.12 -1.58
C GLN A 13 -7.78 -14.81 -1.99
N GLY A 14 -7.23 -14.13 -3.00
CA GLY A 14 -7.79 -12.90 -3.56
C GLY A 14 -9.18 -13.14 -4.13
N GLY A 15 -10.21 -12.74 -3.38
CA GLY A 15 -11.60 -12.67 -3.82
C GLY A 15 -11.98 -11.24 -4.14
N SER A 16 -12.40 -10.99 -5.38
CA SER A 16 -13.02 -9.75 -5.81
C SER A 16 -14.47 -9.70 -5.31
N GLN A 17 -14.71 -9.23 -4.08
CA GLN A 17 -16.05 -8.84 -3.65
C GLN A 17 -16.20 -7.32 -3.79
N GLY A 18 -17.20 -6.92 -4.57
CA GLY A 18 -17.54 -5.52 -4.81
C GLY A 18 -18.06 -4.86 -3.54
N TYR A 19 -17.48 -3.71 -3.19
CA TYR A 19 -18.01 -2.85 -2.15
C TYR A 19 -19.10 -1.95 -2.74
N SER A 20 -20.33 -2.06 -2.23
CA SER A 20 -21.38 -1.08 -2.44
C SER A 20 -21.01 0.22 -1.72
N GLN A 21 -20.99 1.32 -2.46
CA GLN A 21 -20.64 2.65 -1.96
C GLN A 21 -21.81 3.26 -1.19
N GLU A 22 -21.58 3.67 0.05
CA GLU A 22 -22.39 4.69 0.72
C GLU A 22 -21.56 5.99 0.81
N GLY A 23 -22.22 7.10 0.47
CA GLY A 23 -21.60 8.31 -0.06
C GLY A 23 -20.79 9.18 0.91
N GLY A 24 -19.84 9.92 0.33
CA GLY A 24 -19.11 11.01 0.98
C GLY A 24 -18.50 11.95 -0.07
N GLY A 25 -19.12 13.12 -0.27
CA GLY A 25 -18.86 14.04 -1.38
C GLY A 25 -17.47 14.71 -1.37
N TYR A 26 -16.70 14.44 -2.42
CA TYR A 26 -15.72 15.34 -3.01
C TYR A 26 -16.02 15.36 -4.51
N GLY A 27 -16.15 16.54 -5.12
CA GLY A 27 -16.60 16.76 -6.51
C GLY A 27 -15.62 16.29 -7.60
N GLY A 28 -15.17 15.04 -7.53
CA GLY A 28 -14.48 14.30 -8.57
C GLY A 28 -14.70 12.80 -8.33
N SER A 29 -15.00 12.03 -9.36
CA SER A 29 -15.22 10.58 -9.24
C SER A 29 -13.95 9.88 -8.76
N VAL A 30 -13.89 9.50 -7.48
CA VAL A 30 -12.81 8.67 -6.95
C VAL A 30 -13.11 7.22 -7.34
N SER A 31 -12.33 6.67 -8.28
CA SER A 31 -12.44 5.27 -8.72
C SER A 31 -11.29 4.44 -8.16
N CYS A 32 -11.61 3.32 -7.50
CA CYS A 32 -10.63 2.34 -7.02
C CYS A 32 -10.46 1.19 -8.03
N GLY A 33 -9.29 0.55 -8.05
CA GLY A 33 -9.07 -0.69 -8.81
C GLY A 33 -9.16 -0.54 -10.33
N VAL A 34 -8.91 0.66 -10.85
CA VAL A 34 -8.82 0.92 -12.30
C VAL A 34 -7.44 0.48 -12.79
N GLY A 35 -7.37 -0.73 -13.32
CA GLY A 35 -6.16 -1.33 -13.89
C GLY A 35 -6.52 -2.60 -14.67
N LYS A 36 -5.53 -3.24 -15.31
CA LYS A 36 -5.77 -4.48 -16.07
C LYS A 36 -6.25 -5.59 -15.13
N LYS A 37 -7.39 -6.21 -15.45
CA LYS A 37 -8.00 -7.32 -14.68
C LYS A 37 -7.55 -8.70 -15.20
N SER A 38 -6.24 -8.91 -15.35
CA SER A 38 -5.69 -10.19 -15.77
C SER A 38 -4.96 -10.88 -14.61
N ARG A 39 -5.06 -12.21 -14.55
CA ARG A 39 -4.26 -13.03 -13.65
C ARG A 39 -2.81 -12.98 -14.12
N ILE A 40 -1.88 -12.62 -13.24
CA ILE A 40 -0.45 -12.69 -13.56
C ILE A 40 -0.01 -14.16 -13.52
N VAL A 41 0.41 -14.70 -14.67
CA VAL A 41 1.05 -16.01 -14.80
C VAL A 41 2.25 -15.81 -15.73
N GLY A 42 3.47 -15.96 -15.22
CA GLY A 42 4.69 -15.64 -15.98
C GLY A 42 4.77 -14.17 -16.38
N GLY A 43 4.51 -13.27 -15.42
CA GLY A 43 4.33 -11.84 -15.66
C GLY A 43 5.51 -11.14 -16.33
N GLU A 44 5.19 -10.02 -16.96
CA GLU A 44 6.15 -9.05 -17.51
C GLU A 44 6.37 -7.90 -16.52
N GLU A 45 7.41 -7.11 -16.76
CA GLU A 45 7.62 -5.85 -16.04
C GLU A 45 6.41 -4.94 -16.23
N ALA A 46 5.91 -4.36 -15.14
CA ALA A 46 4.80 -3.42 -15.23
C ALA A 46 5.21 -2.20 -16.06
N THR A 47 4.25 -1.53 -16.67
CA THR A 47 4.48 -0.18 -17.20
C THR A 47 4.34 0.86 -16.08
N PRO A 48 5.01 2.02 -16.18
CA PRO A 48 4.83 3.09 -15.20
C PRO A 48 3.34 3.40 -14.97
N GLN A 49 2.94 3.47 -13.70
CA GLN A 49 1.56 3.75 -13.26
C GLN A 49 0.51 2.66 -13.57
N GLU A 50 0.90 1.47 -14.05
CA GLU A 50 -0.03 0.37 -14.31
C GLU A 50 -0.74 -0.15 -13.06
N ILE A 51 -0.07 -0.07 -11.90
CA ILE A 51 -0.58 -0.50 -10.61
C ILE A 51 -0.55 0.70 -9.65
N PRO A 52 -1.46 1.68 -9.80
CA PRO A 52 -1.37 2.97 -9.11
C PRO A 52 -1.63 2.87 -7.60
N TRP A 53 -2.23 1.77 -7.14
CA TRP A 53 -2.42 1.50 -5.72
C TRP A 53 -1.22 0.82 -5.06
N GLN A 54 -0.18 0.45 -5.80
CA GLN A 54 0.99 -0.22 -5.23
C GLN A 54 1.73 0.70 -4.25
N VAL A 55 2.13 0.13 -3.12
CA VAL A 55 2.80 0.87 -2.05
C VAL A 55 4.07 0.16 -1.64
N GLY A 56 5.16 0.93 -1.47
CA GLY A 56 6.39 0.49 -0.84
C GLY A 56 6.54 0.99 0.60
N PHE A 57 7.09 0.17 1.49
CA PHE A 57 7.48 0.59 2.83
C PHE A 57 8.99 0.67 2.97
N ARG A 58 9.47 1.79 3.54
CA ARG A 58 10.89 2.02 3.85
C ARG A 58 11.03 2.39 5.33
N LYS A 59 12.15 2.00 5.96
CA LYS A 59 12.51 2.49 7.30
C LYS A 59 13.10 3.90 7.17
N GLU A 60 12.82 4.78 8.12
CA GLU A 60 13.32 6.16 8.12
C GLU A 60 14.85 6.22 8.15
N SER A 61 15.51 5.29 8.86
CA SER A 61 16.97 5.19 8.91
C SER A 61 17.63 4.79 7.59
N GLN A 62 16.83 4.33 6.62
CA GLN A 62 17.31 3.92 5.31
C GLN A 62 17.10 5.07 4.32
N TYR A 63 18.20 5.68 3.88
CA TYR A 63 18.17 6.79 2.93
C TYR A 63 18.11 6.33 1.47
N SER A 64 18.48 5.06 1.18
CA SER A 64 18.45 4.54 -0.18
C SER A 64 17.01 4.30 -0.66
N ARG A 65 16.73 4.73 -1.90
CA ARG A 65 15.45 4.48 -2.58
C ARG A 65 15.24 2.98 -2.85
N THR A 66 16.31 2.21 -2.97
CA THR A 66 16.23 0.75 -3.15
C THR A 66 15.79 -0.03 -1.90
N ASN A 67 15.75 0.60 -0.72
CA ASN A 67 15.50 -0.11 0.55
C ASN A 67 14.01 -0.25 0.90
N ILE A 68 13.21 -0.74 -0.06
CA ILE A 68 11.83 -1.16 0.19
C ILE A 68 11.84 -2.56 0.79
N PHE A 69 11.29 -2.72 2.00
CA PHE A 69 11.31 -4.01 2.72
C PHE A 69 9.97 -4.76 2.68
N CYS A 70 8.87 -4.06 2.39
CA CYS A 70 7.53 -4.64 2.29
C CYS A 70 6.69 -3.87 1.27
N GLY A 71 5.62 -4.51 0.80
CA GLY A 71 4.62 -3.91 -0.08
C GLY A 71 3.25 -3.77 0.59
N GLY A 72 2.37 -2.98 -0.02
CA GLY A 72 0.98 -2.77 0.44
C GLY A 72 0.09 -2.21 -0.67
N SER A 73 -1.14 -1.85 -0.32
CA SER A 73 -2.09 -1.26 -1.27
C SER A 73 -2.78 -0.03 -0.69
N LEU A 74 -2.84 1.05 -1.47
CA LEU A 74 -3.60 2.25 -1.13
C LEU A 74 -5.10 1.96 -1.29
N ILE A 75 -5.84 1.99 -0.19
CA ILE A 75 -7.28 1.68 -0.16
C ILE A 75 -8.14 2.93 0.00
N ASP A 76 -7.55 4.03 0.46
CA ASP A 76 -8.18 5.34 0.61
C ASP A 76 -7.07 6.42 0.65
N LYS A 77 -7.44 7.69 0.52
CA LYS A 77 -6.56 8.87 0.55
C LYS A 77 -5.63 8.93 1.75
N LYS A 78 -5.97 8.24 2.86
CA LYS A 78 -5.22 8.24 4.12
C LYS A 78 -4.94 6.84 4.68
N TRP A 79 -5.27 5.78 3.94
CA TRP A 79 -5.20 4.40 4.43
C TRP A 79 -4.50 3.48 3.45
N VAL A 80 -3.54 2.72 3.97
CA VAL A 80 -2.83 1.65 3.26
C VAL A 80 -3.10 0.33 3.98
N VAL A 81 -3.29 -0.74 3.22
CA VAL A 81 -3.31 -2.11 3.75
C VAL A 81 -1.99 -2.82 3.46
N SER A 82 -1.51 -3.62 4.40
CA SER A 82 -0.34 -4.48 4.22
C SER A 82 -0.41 -5.70 5.14
N ALA A 83 0.61 -6.55 5.11
CA ALA A 83 0.70 -7.71 5.98
C ALA A 83 1.19 -7.31 7.38
N ALA A 84 0.55 -7.83 8.43
CA ALA A 84 0.91 -7.54 9.82
C ALA A 84 2.37 -7.92 10.12
N HIS A 85 2.87 -9.02 9.55
CA HIS A 85 4.26 -9.47 9.75
C HIS A 85 5.32 -8.45 9.29
N CYS A 86 4.96 -7.50 8.42
CA CYS A 86 5.85 -6.40 8.04
C CYS A 86 6.18 -5.48 9.22
N PHE A 87 5.32 -5.44 10.25
CA PHE A 87 5.40 -4.49 11.36
C PHE A 87 5.61 -5.15 12.73
N GLN A 88 5.44 -6.47 12.82
CA GLN A 88 5.52 -7.27 14.05
C GLN A 88 6.83 -7.14 14.85
N ARG A 89 7.97 -6.86 14.20
CA ARG A 89 9.29 -6.94 14.88
C ARG A 89 10.03 -5.61 15.05
N GLU A 90 9.79 -4.56 14.28
CA GLU A 90 10.72 -3.40 14.29
C GLU A 90 10.14 -2.02 13.93
N VAL A 91 8.86 -1.75 14.19
CA VAL A 91 8.28 -0.42 13.86
C VAL A 91 7.48 0.19 15.01
N GLN A 92 7.96 -0.06 16.23
CA GLN A 92 7.61 0.77 17.37
C GLN A 92 8.80 1.68 17.66
N PRO A 93 8.67 3.00 17.45
CA PRO A 93 7.45 3.75 17.10
C PRO A 93 7.22 3.95 15.58
N PRO A 94 5.96 4.15 15.14
CA PRO A 94 5.57 4.25 13.72
C PRO A 94 6.20 5.42 12.96
N PHE A 95 6.77 6.42 13.66
CA PHE A 95 7.46 7.54 13.03
C PHE A 95 8.72 7.12 12.26
N LYS A 96 9.29 5.95 12.55
CA LYS A 96 10.43 5.39 11.82
C LYS A 96 10.04 4.75 10.49
N LEU A 97 8.81 4.96 10.01
CA LEU A 97 8.32 4.35 8.78
C LEU A 97 7.88 5.38 7.75
N LYS A 98 8.26 5.10 6.50
CA LYS A 98 7.87 5.86 5.32
C LYS A 98 7.09 4.97 4.37
N VAL A 99 6.05 5.55 3.81
CA VAL A 99 5.24 5.00 2.73
C VAL A 99 5.66 5.67 1.44
N VAL A 100 5.88 4.89 0.40
CA VAL A 100 6.26 5.36 -0.93
C VAL A 100 5.15 4.99 -1.90
N LEU A 101 4.58 6.00 -2.56
CA LEU A 101 3.58 5.88 -3.62
C LEU A 101 4.19 6.33 -4.95
N GLY A 102 3.68 5.83 -6.07
CA GLY A 102 4.10 6.27 -7.41
C GLY A 102 5.45 5.73 -7.88
N GLU A 103 6.16 5.01 -7.02
CA GLU A 103 7.44 4.35 -7.31
C GLU A 103 7.31 3.27 -8.39
N PHE A 104 8.27 3.25 -9.31
CA PHE A 104 8.32 2.32 -10.43
C PHE A 104 9.70 1.65 -10.54
N ASP A 105 10.78 2.41 -10.75
CA ASP A 105 12.15 1.91 -10.71
C ASP A 105 12.93 2.52 -9.54
N THR A 106 13.12 1.73 -8.49
CA THR A 106 13.82 2.19 -7.27
C THR A 106 15.26 2.66 -7.48
N ASN A 107 15.86 2.41 -8.65
CA ASN A 107 17.19 2.91 -9.01
C ASN A 107 17.14 4.32 -9.60
N ASN A 108 16.00 4.76 -10.14
CA ASN A 108 15.82 6.04 -10.80
C ASN A 108 14.83 6.95 -10.06
N ASP A 109 15.03 8.26 -10.12
CA ASP A 109 14.10 9.23 -9.53
C ASP A 109 13.28 9.84 -10.67
N GLU A 110 12.05 9.35 -10.84
CA GLU A 110 11.16 9.75 -11.93
C GLU A 110 10.35 11.02 -11.61
N GLY A 111 10.44 11.53 -10.38
CA GLY A 111 9.79 12.75 -9.91
C GLY A 111 8.29 12.59 -9.60
N ASN A 112 7.74 11.38 -9.67
CA ASN A 112 6.34 11.09 -9.35
C ASN A 112 6.19 10.40 -7.98
N GLU A 113 7.30 10.11 -7.31
CA GLU A 113 7.36 9.38 -6.06
C GLU A 113 6.90 10.28 -4.91
N VAL A 114 5.88 9.82 -4.18
CA VAL A 114 5.37 10.54 -3.02
C VAL A 114 5.75 9.76 -1.76
N VAL A 115 6.66 10.35 -0.97
CA VAL A 115 7.14 9.76 0.29
C VAL A 115 6.40 10.39 1.47
N ILE A 116 5.63 9.59 2.21
CA ILE A 116 4.75 10.05 3.28
C ILE A 116 5.08 9.33 4.60
N GLY A 117 5.13 10.09 5.70
CA GLY A 117 5.32 9.51 7.04
C GLY A 117 4.09 8.76 7.54
N VAL A 118 4.29 7.78 8.41
CA VAL A 118 3.20 7.00 9.01
C VAL A 118 2.77 7.63 10.33
N LYS A 119 1.45 7.81 10.50
CA LYS A 119 0.86 8.28 11.76
C LYS A 119 0.66 7.13 12.74
N LYS A 120 0.11 6.01 12.27
CA LYS A 120 -0.32 4.87 13.08
C LYS A 120 -0.32 3.59 12.26
N VAL A 121 0.01 2.48 12.91
CA VAL A 121 -0.21 1.12 12.42
C VAL A 121 -1.30 0.48 13.27
N GLU A 122 -2.33 -0.07 12.63
CA GLU A 122 -3.41 -0.83 13.24
C GLU A 122 -3.30 -2.28 12.80
N GLU A 123 -2.87 -3.16 13.70
CA GLU A 123 -2.88 -4.61 13.47
C GLU A 123 -4.23 -5.16 13.92
N ARG A 124 -4.93 -5.88 13.04
CA ARG A 124 -6.15 -6.63 13.40
C ARG A 124 -5.87 -8.12 13.22
N PHE A 125 -6.16 -8.91 14.24
CA PHE A 125 -5.77 -10.32 14.34
C PHE A 125 -6.84 -11.29 13.85
N ASP A 126 -7.99 -10.79 13.41
CA ASP A 126 -9.22 -11.55 13.34
C ASP A 126 -10.07 -11.14 12.13
N PHE A 127 -9.90 -11.89 11.05
CA PHE A 127 -10.94 -12.10 10.05
C PHE A 127 -11.37 -13.56 10.13
N THR A 128 -12.34 -13.85 11.01
CA THR A 128 -13.18 -15.05 10.83
C THR A 128 -14.19 -14.68 9.74
N TYR A 129 -14.10 -15.33 8.59
CA TYR A 129 -15.17 -15.25 7.58
C TYR A 129 -16.43 -15.87 8.21
N HIS A 130 -17.48 -15.06 8.39
CA HIS A 130 -18.84 -15.54 8.64
C HIS A 130 -19.61 -15.55 7.31
#